data_AF-A0A3N7ASG4-F1
#
_entry.id   AF-A0A3N7ASG4-F1
#
_cell.length_a   1.000
_cell.length_b   1.000
_cell.length_c   1.000
_cell.angle_alpha   90.00
_cell.angle_beta   90.00
_cell.angle_gamma   90.00
#
_symmetry.space_group_name_H-M   'P 1'
#
loop_
_entity.id
_entity.type
_entity.pdbx_description
1 polymer ?
#
loop_
_entity_poly.entity_id
_entity_poly.type
_entity_poly.pdbx_seq_one_letter_code
_entity_poly.pdbx_strand_id
1 'polypeptide(L)'
;MKDRCIHFTGIQHDACLKHVNYIDLAGESEFGSALRIPCTGRTGAGVQQCPHYQVPTAEEVAAYEAECDAYMEKVKTVLKVVDVWRKKLPIGKEEVIECPACNGQLHLSQSNWNGHIRAACETAGCVKWME
;
A
#
# COMPACT_ATOMS: atom_id res chain seq x y z
N MET A 1 -3.14 0.66 -8.99
CA MET A 1 -3.45 -0.72 -9.44
C MET A 1 -3.86 -0.78 -10.91
N LYS A 2 -4.39 0.32 -11.48
CA LYS A 2 -4.98 0.40 -12.82
C LYS A 2 -4.12 -0.13 -13.96
N ASP A 3 -2.81 0.15 -13.94
CA ASP A 3 -1.95 -0.14 -15.09
C ASP A 3 -1.00 -1.33 -14.86
N ARG A 4 -1.09 -2.03 -13.72
CA ARG A 4 -0.18 -3.14 -13.41
C ARG A 4 -0.85 -4.48 -13.70
N CYS A 5 -0.05 -5.49 -14.07
CA CYS A 5 -0.57 -6.84 -14.29
C CYS A 5 -1.19 -7.42 -13.01
N ILE A 6 -2.35 -8.07 -13.11
CA ILE A 6 -3.05 -8.70 -11.96
C ILE A 6 -2.22 -9.82 -11.30
N HIS A 7 -1.31 -10.42 -12.04
CA HIS A 7 -0.44 -11.50 -11.54
C HIS A 7 0.80 -10.95 -10.82
N PHE A 8 1.05 -9.64 -10.88
CA PHE A 8 2.26 -9.02 -10.34
C PHE A 8 2.26 -9.02 -8.80
N THR A 9 3.26 -9.67 -8.22
CA THR A 9 3.46 -9.80 -6.78
C THR A 9 4.41 -8.74 -6.20
N GLY A 10 5.11 -7.99 -7.07
CA GLY A 10 6.14 -7.03 -6.69
C GLY A 10 7.55 -7.49 -7.07
N ILE A 11 8.45 -6.54 -7.33
CA ILE A 11 9.81 -6.83 -7.84
C ILE A 11 10.72 -7.45 -6.78
N GLN A 12 10.32 -7.36 -5.51
CA GLN A 12 11.01 -8.00 -4.38
C GLN A 12 10.82 -9.52 -4.34
N HIS A 13 9.93 -10.07 -5.16
CA HIS A 13 9.75 -11.51 -5.32
C HIS A 13 10.37 -11.97 -6.64
N ASP A 14 10.77 -13.23 -6.72
CA ASP A 14 11.39 -13.78 -7.92
C ASP A 14 10.40 -13.97 -9.08
N ALA A 15 9.14 -14.29 -8.75
CA ALA A 15 8.13 -14.67 -9.74
C ALA A 15 6.73 -14.13 -9.41
N CYS A 16 5.90 -14.07 -10.46
CA CYS A 16 4.50 -13.68 -10.39
C CYS A 16 3.58 -14.84 -9.95
N LEU A 17 2.27 -14.58 -9.80
CA LEU A 17 1.28 -15.62 -9.45
C LEU A 17 1.15 -16.73 -10.50
N LYS A 18 1.67 -16.53 -11.72
CA LYS A 18 1.75 -17.54 -12.77
C LYS A 18 3.11 -18.21 -12.84
N HIS A 19 3.96 -18.02 -11.83
CA HIS A 19 5.31 -18.57 -11.73
C HIS A 19 6.26 -18.14 -12.86
N VAL A 20 5.99 -17.00 -13.51
CA VAL A 20 6.93 -16.38 -14.47
C VAL A 20 7.97 -15.62 -13.67
N ASN A 21 9.25 -16.01 -13.79
CA ASN A 21 10.37 -15.31 -13.18
C ASN A 21 10.58 -13.93 -13.82
N TYR A 22 10.75 -12.89 -13.02
CA TYR A 22 10.85 -11.52 -13.53
C TYR A 22 12.21 -11.20 -14.18
N ILE A 23 13.29 -11.83 -13.72
CA ILE A 23 14.63 -11.62 -14.28
C ILE A 23 14.72 -12.29 -15.65
N ASP A 24 14.24 -13.53 -15.75
CA ASP A 24 14.16 -14.25 -17.03
C ASP A 24 13.29 -13.45 -18.02
N LEU A 25 12.11 -13.01 -17.57
CA LEU A 25 11.23 -12.17 -18.38
C LEU A 25 11.87 -10.83 -18.76
N ALA A 26 12.79 -10.28 -17.96
CA ALA A 26 13.47 -9.03 -18.27
C ALA A 26 14.68 -9.20 -19.22
N GLY A 27 15.04 -10.43 -19.60
CA GLY A 27 16.24 -10.75 -20.38
C GLY A 27 17.47 -10.96 -19.51
N GLU A 28 17.34 -11.75 -18.44
CA GLU A 28 18.42 -12.31 -17.61
C GLU A 28 19.32 -11.27 -16.92
N SER A 29 18.79 -10.07 -16.67
CA SER A 29 19.56 -9.00 -16.04
C SER A 29 18.71 -8.32 -14.96
N GLU A 30 19.26 -8.29 -13.75
CA GLU A 30 18.62 -7.66 -12.59
C GLU A 30 18.53 -6.14 -12.71
N PHE A 31 19.55 -5.52 -13.32
CA PHE A 31 19.62 -4.07 -13.42
C PHE A 31 18.51 -3.53 -14.33
N GLY A 32 17.64 -2.68 -13.76
CA GLY A 32 16.52 -2.11 -14.51
C GLY A 32 15.50 -3.14 -15.02
N SER A 33 15.44 -4.34 -14.42
CA SER A 33 14.47 -5.39 -14.77
C SER A 33 13.02 -4.89 -14.71
N ALA A 34 12.68 -4.11 -13.68
CA ALA A 34 11.37 -3.47 -13.52
C ALA A 34 10.98 -2.52 -14.67
N LEU A 35 11.97 -2.01 -15.43
CA LEU A 35 11.75 -1.15 -16.59
C LEU A 35 11.42 -1.94 -17.87
N ARG A 36 11.75 -3.24 -17.88
CA ARG A 36 11.71 -4.12 -19.05
C ARG A 36 10.61 -5.17 -18.99
N ILE A 37 9.88 -5.29 -17.88
CA ILE A 37 8.75 -6.21 -17.76
C ILE A 37 7.42 -5.46 -17.94
N PRO A 38 6.41 -6.08 -18.57
CA PRO A 38 5.11 -5.45 -18.79
C PRO A 38 4.32 -5.35 -17.48
N CYS A 39 4.64 -6.18 -16.47
CA CYS A 39 3.93 -6.27 -15.20
C CYS A 39 3.85 -4.96 -14.40
N THR A 40 4.78 -4.02 -14.64
CA THR A 40 4.82 -2.71 -13.98
C THR A 40 3.97 -1.64 -14.69
N GLY A 41 3.28 -2.01 -15.78
CA GLY A 41 2.48 -1.09 -16.60
C GLY A 41 3.28 -0.30 -17.63
N ARG A 42 4.55 -0.68 -17.83
CA ARG A 42 5.40 -0.05 -18.83
C ARG A 42 5.09 -0.61 -20.21
N THR A 43 5.19 0.26 -21.20
CA THR A 43 5.01 -0.05 -22.62
C THR A 43 6.13 0.60 -23.43
N GLY A 44 6.41 0.09 -24.63
CA GLY A 44 7.38 0.65 -25.56
C GLY A 44 8.54 -0.28 -25.92
N ALA A 45 9.47 0.25 -26.73
CA ALA A 45 10.65 -0.48 -27.18
C ALA A 45 11.55 -0.85 -25.98
N GLY A 46 11.75 -2.15 -25.75
CA GLY A 46 12.55 -2.67 -24.63
C GLY A 46 11.73 -3.31 -23.51
N VAL A 47 10.40 -3.26 -23.56
CA VAL A 47 9.53 -4.05 -22.68
C VAL A 47 9.27 -5.42 -23.31
N GLN A 48 9.59 -6.48 -22.58
CA GLN A 48 9.40 -7.86 -23.00
C GLN A 48 7.92 -8.25 -23.00
N GLN A 49 7.53 -9.13 -23.91
CA GLN A 49 6.15 -9.61 -23.99
C GLN A 49 5.95 -10.81 -23.06
N CYS A 50 4.82 -10.84 -22.36
CA CYS A 50 4.44 -11.96 -21.50
C CYS A 50 3.06 -12.48 -21.93
N PRO A 51 2.90 -13.79 -22.26
CA PRO A 51 1.62 -14.36 -22.64
C PRO A 51 0.54 -14.31 -21.55
N HIS A 52 0.95 -14.17 -20.29
CA HIS A 52 0.05 -14.09 -19.13
C HIS A 52 -0.16 -12.65 -18.64
N TYR A 53 0.27 -11.66 -19.41
CA TYR A 53 0.03 -10.26 -19.07
C TYR A 53 -1.46 -9.95 -19.17
N GLN A 54 -2.04 -9.50 -18.07
CA GLN A 54 -3.45 -9.13 -17.99
C GLN A 54 -3.60 -7.93 -17.05
N VAL A 55 -4.24 -6.88 -17.55
CA VAL A 55 -4.63 -5.72 -16.73
C VAL A 55 -5.96 -5.98 -16.03
N PRO A 56 -6.20 -5.38 -14.85
CA PRO A 56 -7.50 -5.47 -14.19
C PRO A 56 -8.59 -4.92 -15.09
N THR A 57 -9.78 -5.51 -14.99
CA THR A 57 -10.98 -5.02 -15.65
C THR A 57 -11.43 -3.68 -15.06
N ALA A 58 -12.23 -2.92 -15.81
CA ALA A 58 -12.77 -1.65 -15.32
C ALA A 58 -13.61 -1.81 -14.04
N GLU A 59 -14.33 -2.93 -13.92
CA GLU A 59 -15.15 -3.28 -12.75
C GLU A 59 -14.27 -3.56 -11.52
N GLU A 60 -13.19 -4.34 -11.68
CA GLU A 60 -12.22 -4.60 -10.60
C GLU A 60 -11.51 -3.32 -10.13
N VAL A 61 -11.16 -2.43 -11.06
CA VAL A 61 -10.58 -1.12 -10.73
C VAL A 61 -11.58 -0.30 -9.91
N ALA A 62 -12.82 -0.19 -10.37
CA ALA A 62 -13.84 0.61 -9.68
C ALA A 62 -14.13 0.08 -8.27
N ALA A 63 -14.19 -1.24 -8.09
CA ALA A 63 -14.36 -1.86 -6.78
C ALA A 63 -13.20 -1.53 -5.83
N TYR A 64 -11.96 -1.68 -6.28
CA TYR A 64 -10.77 -1.34 -5.49
C TYR A 64 -10.73 0.14 -5.11
N GLU A 65 -11.10 1.04 -6.03
CA GLU A 65 -11.17 2.47 -5.74
C GLU A 65 -12.22 2.80 -4.69
N ALA A 66 -13.41 2.22 -4.79
CA ALA A 66 -14.45 2.40 -3.78
C ALA A 66 -14.00 1.91 -2.39
N GLU A 67 -13.30 0.77 -2.31
CA GLU A 67 -12.72 0.27 -1.05
C GLU A 67 -11.65 1.21 -0.50
N CYS A 68 -10.75 1.70 -1.36
CA CYS A 68 -9.71 2.65 -0.98
C CYS A 68 -10.30 3.97 -0.50
N ASP A 69 -11.30 4.51 -1.19
CA ASP A 69 -11.97 5.75 -0.81
C ASP A 69 -12.67 5.59 0.55
N ALA A 70 -13.41 4.49 0.74
CA ALA A 70 -14.05 4.18 2.02
C ALA A 70 -13.03 4.04 3.17
N TYR A 71 -11.87 3.44 2.91
CA TYR A 71 -10.78 3.38 3.88
C TYR A 71 -10.18 4.76 4.17
N MET A 72 -9.93 5.56 3.14
CA MET A 72 -9.36 6.89 3.28
C MET A 72 -10.28 7.85 4.04
N GLU A 73 -11.60 7.73 3.90
CA GLU A 73 -12.55 8.51 4.71
C GLU A 73 -12.45 8.17 6.22
N LYS A 74 -12.26 6.88 6.57
CA LYS A 74 -11.98 6.48 7.95
C LYS A 74 -10.68 7.09 8.44
N VAL A 75 -9.61 6.99 7.65
CA VAL A 75 -8.29 7.55 7.98
C VAL A 75 -8.36 9.06 8.17
N LYS A 76 -8.99 9.81 7.27
CA LYS A 76 -9.19 11.27 7.38
C LYS A 76 -9.90 11.65 8.69
N THR A 77 -10.91 10.89 9.09
CA THR A 77 -11.63 11.11 10.35
C THR A 77 -10.71 10.94 11.55
N VAL A 78 -9.90 9.88 11.55
CA VAL A 78 -8.97 9.58 12.63
C VAL A 78 -7.80 10.58 12.68
N LEU A 79 -7.25 10.96 11.51
CA LEU A 79 -6.13 11.90 11.42
C LEU A 79 -6.44 13.26 12.06
N LYS A 80 -7.68 13.75 11.99
CA LYS A 80 -8.08 15.00 12.66
C LYS A 80 -7.80 14.97 14.17
N VAL A 81 -8.03 13.82 14.82
CA VAL A 81 -7.77 13.63 16.26
C VAL A 81 -6.28 13.40 16.50
N VAL A 82 -5.65 12.57 15.67
CA VAL A 82 -4.22 12.25 15.77
C VAL A 82 -3.34 13.49 15.57
N ASP A 83 -3.71 14.41 14.68
CA ASP A 83 -2.96 15.65 14.43
C ASP A 83 -2.94 16.57 15.66
N VAL A 84 -4.04 16.62 16.41
CA VAL A 84 -4.11 17.36 17.69
C VAL A 84 -3.27 16.64 18.75
N TRP A 85 -3.39 15.32 18.85
CA TRP A 85 -2.61 14.50 19.77
C TRP A 85 -1.09 14.60 19.53
N ARG A 86 -0.67 14.57 18.26
CA ARG A 86 0.72 14.63 17.81
C ARG A 86 1.45 15.86 18.31
N LYS A 87 0.77 17.02 18.31
CA LYS A 87 1.33 18.32 18.70
C LYS A 87 1.49 18.49 20.21
N LYS A 88 0.86 17.64 21.02
CA LYS A 88 1.03 17.67 22.48
C LYS A 88 2.47 17.26 22.83
N LEU A 89 3.08 17.94 23.80
CA LEU A 89 4.37 17.52 24.35
C LEU A 89 4.14 16.52 25.51
N PRO A 90 5.10 15.62 25.79
CA PRO A 90 6.38 15.44 25.09
C PRO A 90 6.25 14.73 23.73
N ILE A 91 7.29 14.82 22.91
CA ILE A 91 7.49 13.94 21.74
C ILE A 91 7.94 12.57 22.26
N GLY A 92 7.65 11.49 21.53
CA GLY A 92 8.05 10.15 21.94
C GLY A 92 7.05 9.49 22.91
N LYS A 93 5.75 9.73 22.70
CA LYS A 93 4.67 9.28 23.59
C LYS A 93 3.82 8.19 22.95
N GLU A 94 3.18 7.41 23.81
CA GLU A 94 2.23 6.36 23.45
C GLU A 94 0.91 6.60 24.21
N GLU A 95 -0.21 6.36 23.56
CA GLU A 95 -1.53 6.55 24.17
C GLU A 95 -2.57 5.65 23.48
N VAL A 96 -3.56 5.19 24.25
CA VAL A 96 -4.76 4.54 23.72
C VAL A 96 -5.91 5.52 23.81
N ILE A 97 -6.49 5.86 22.66
CA ILE A 97 -7.65 6.75 22.57
C ILE A 97 -8.84 6.02 21.97
N GLU A 98 -10.04 6.56 22.16
CA GLU A 98 -11.23 6.07 21.46
C GLU A 98 -11.13 6.39 19.96
N CYS A 99 -11.32 5.38 19.12
CA CYS A 99 -11.22 5.49 17.68
C CYS A 99 -12.44 6.24 17.11
N PRO A 100 -12.29 7.43 16.53
CA PRO A 100 -13.43 8.21 16.05
C PRO A 100 -14.15 7.59 14.83
N ALA A 101 -13.57 6.55 14.21
CA ALA A 101 -14.19 5.86 13.07
C ALA A 101 -15.07 4.66 13.48
N CYS A 102 -14.84 4.06 14.66
CA CYS A 102 -15.55 2.83 15.07
C CYS A 102 -15.83 2.71 16.57
N ASN A 103 -15.44 3.71 17.37
CA ASN A 103 -15.53 3.75 18.83
C ASN A 103 -14.77 2.61 19.56
N GLY A 104 -13.92 1.86 18.84
CA GLY A 104 -13.00 0.89 19.43
C GLY A 104 -11.74 1.55 20.01
N GLN A 105 -10.78 0.75 20.47
CA GLN A 105 -9.50 1.26 20.98
C GLN A 105 -8.51 1.51 19.84
N LEU A 106 -7.94 2.72 19.78
CA LEU A 106 -6.89 3.12 18.85
C LEU A 106 -5.58 3.34 19.61
N HIS A 107 -4.62 2.46 19.33
CA HIS A 107 -3.27 2.54 19.88
C HIS A 107 -2.44 3.50 19.03
N LEU A 108 -1.89 4.55 19.66
CA LEU A 108 -1.02 5.53 19.05
C LEU A 108 0.38 5.46 19.67
N SER A 109 1.40 5.54 18.82
CA SER A 109 2.80 5.61 19.23
C SER A 109 3.52 6.64 18.36
N GLN A 110 4.19 7.60 18.99
CA GLN A 110 5.01 8.60 18.33
C GLN A 110 6.49 8.30 18.55
N SER A 111 7.27 8.24 17.48
CA SER A 111 8.72 8.08 17.56
C SER A 111 9.38 9.30 18.20
N ASN A 112 10.32 9.06 19.13
CA ASN A 112 11.13 10.12 19.73
C ASN A 112 12.28 10.61 18.82
N TRP A 113 12.56 9.91 17.71
CA TRP A 113 13.64 10.26 16.79
C TRP A 113 13.18 11.22 15.69
N ASN A 114 12.09 10.87 15.01
CA ASN A 114 11.60 11.58 13.83
C ASN A 114 10.13 12.04 13.97
N GLY A 115 9.47 11.77 15.10
CA GLY A 115 8.09 12.17 15.31
C GLY A 115 7.06 11.42 14.46
N HIS A 116 7.47 10.39 13.69
CA HIS A 116 6.57 9.55 12.90
C HIS A 116 5.61 8.78 13.81
N ILE A 117 4.38 8.60 13.34
CA ILE A 117 3.31 7.97 14.13
C ILE A 117 3.03 6.57 13.59
N ARG A 118 2.86 5.65 14.53
CA ARG A 118 2.24 4.35 14.31
C ARG A 118 0.88 4.37 14.97
N ALA A 119 -0.13 3.93 14.24
CA ALA A 119 -1.50 3.86 14.74
C ALA A 119 -2.14 2.52 14.35
N ALA A 120 -2.79 1.88 15.30
CA ALA A 120 -3.47 0.61 15.08
C ALA A 120 -4.75 0.53 15.91
N CYS A 121 -5.90 0.42 15.24
CA CYS A 121 -7.15 0.15 15.92
C CYS A 121 -7.31 -1.36 16.13
N GLU A 122 -7.84 -1.77 17.29
CA GLU A 122 -8.12 -3.18 17.60
C GLU A 122 -9.29 -3.75 16.78
N THR A 123 -10.18 -2.87 16.30
CA THR A 123 -11.32 -3.30 15.49
C THR A 123 -10.85 -3.81 14.13
N ALA A 124 -11.19 -5.06 13.81
CA ALA A 124 -10.86 -5.69 12.54
C ALA A 124 -11.39 -4.88 11.35
N GLY A 125 -10.54 -4.63 10.34
CA GLY A 125 -10.91 -3.85 9.15
C GLY A 125 -11.07 -2.34 9.39
N CYS A 126 -10.65 -1.82 10.56
CA CYS A 126 -10.53 -0.39 10.81
C CYS A 126 -9.16 0.13 10.37
N VAL A 127 -8.73 1.27 10.92
CA VAL A 127 -7.51 1.96 10.54
C VAL A 127 -6.27 1.31 11.14
N LYS A 128 -5.23 1.16 10.32
CA LYS A 128 -3.90 0.76 10.75
C LYS A 128 -2.87 1.35 9.79
N TRP A 129 -1.96 2.17 10.29
CA TRP A 129 -0.91 2.76 9.46
C TRP A 129 0.37 3.06 10.24
N MET A 130 1.43 3.30 9.49
CA MET A 130 2.72 3.75 9.97
C MET A 130 3.25 4.76 8.96
N GLU A 131 3.71 5.89 9.46
CA GLU A 131 4.41 6.91 8.68
C GLU A 131 5.91 6.61 8.61
#